data_AF-S8FXU5-F1
#
_entry.id   AF-S8FXU5-F1
#
_cell.length_a   1.000
_cell.length_b   1.000
_cell.length_c   1.000
_cell.angle_alpha   90.00
_cell.angle_beta   90.00
_cell.angle_gamma   90.00
#
_symmetry.space_group_name_H-M   'P 1'
#
loop_
_entity.id
_entity.type
_entity.pdbx_description
1 polymer ?
#
loop_
_entity_poly.entity_id
_entity_poly.type
_entity_poly.pdbx_seq_one_letter_code
_entity_poly.pdbx_strand_id
1 'polypeptide(L)'
;MGLHRTHPTFVQFTSTLRSLAPNYFDLRRSFTKQDPRQWKRFFQDALEAAPLAAEYENQWPIEAYTRKWLGSTSSRSRLGNYNPGRVIGCQPTSKIAADCASDGRPSSDDGGAHEPRRLGAVTASPSRSPTSVRPRQSSATPGASSDEGDVEASGTLVGPSESEKCEGAVRTFLRSLQPSSEALLPRFLRAGIVNGDCIVALAGMPDREKDKLLRDDLCLTAFQSRTVRVGLAKLSP
;
A
#
# COMPACT_ATOMS: atom_id res chain seq x y z
N MET A 1 19.13 2.75 -12.71
CA MET A 1 18.01 3.72 -12.65
C MET A 1 16.86 3.10 -11.87
N GLY A 2 16.74 3.38 -10.57
CA GLY A 2 15.62 2.90 -9.76
C GLY A 2 14.58 3.99 -9.61
N LEU A 3 13.35 3.77 -10.09
CA LEU A 3 12.24 4.68 -9.79
C LEU A 3 11.87 4.53 -8.30
N HIS A 4 12.08 5.59 -7.52
CA HIS A 4 11.67 5.61 -6.12
C HIS A 4 10.15 5.45 -6.03
N ARG A 5 9.66 4.71 -5.02
CA ARG A 5 8.22 4.45 -4.83
C ARG A 5 7.39 5.72 -4.65
N THR A 6 8.02 6.79 -4.19
CA THR A 6 7.41 8.11 -3.96
C THR A 6 7.48 9.01 -5.18
N HIS A 7 8.19 8.61 -6.24
CA HIS A 7 8.32 9.43 -7.42
C HIS A 7 6.97 9.53 -8.15
N PRO A 8 6.50 10.74 -8.51
CA PRO A 8 5.15 10.93 -9.06
C PRO A 8 4.91 10.11 -10.32
N THR A 9 5.91 10.00 -11.21
CA THR A 9 5.80 9.18 -12.43
C THR A 9 5.63 7.70 -12.14
N PHE A 10 6.27 7.17 -11.08
CA PHE A 10 6.12 5.78 -10.67
C PHE A 10 4.73 5.53 -10.06
N VAL A 11 4.22 6.49 -9.27
CA VAL A 11 2.85 6.43 -8.73
C VAL A 11 1.83 6.42 -9.86
N GLN A 12 1.99 7.29 -10.85
CA GLN A 12 1.12 7.33 -12.03
C GLN A 12 1.19 6.02 -12.83
N PHE A 13 2.41 5.56 -13.17
CA PHE A 13 2.64 4.29 -13.86
C PHE A 13 1.94 3.11 -13.17
N THR A 14 2.18 2.95 -11.87
CA THR A 14 1.59 1.84 -11.10
C THR A 14 0.09 2.00 -10.87
N SER A 15 -0.45 3.22 -10.91
CA SER A 15 -1.89 3.47 -10.89
C SER A 15 -2.54 3.01 -12.19
N THR A 16 -1.97 3.40 -13.34
CA THR A 16 -2.43 2.99 -14.67
C THR A 16 -2.43 1.47 -14.85
N LEU A 17 -1.36 0.79 -14.41
CA LEU A 17 -1.33 -0.68 -14.48
C LEU A 17 -2.43 -1.33 -13.63
N ARG A 18 -2.72 -0.78 -12.44
CA ARG A 18 -3.78 -1.31 -11.56
C ARG A 18 -5.18 -1.08 -12.11
N SER A 19 -5.42 0.01 -12.83
CA SER A 19 -6.73 0.27 -13.45
C SER A 19 -6.97 -0.60 -14.68
N LEU A 20 -5.93 -0.89 -15.48
CA LEU A 20 -6.03 -1.75 -16.66
C LEU A 20 -6.15 -3.23 -16.31
N ALA A 21 -5.41 -3.69 -15.29
CA ALA A 21 -5.25 -5.11 -15.01
C ALA A 21 -6.56 -5.92 -14.81
N PRO A 22 -7.62 -5.40 -14.15
CA PRO A 22 -8.90 -6.12 -14.04
C PRO A 22 -9.59 -6.43 -15.38
N ASN A 23 -9.29 -5.70 -16.44
CA ASN A 23 -9.87 -5.94 -17.78
C ASN A 23 -9.23 -7.16 -18.48
N TYR A 24 -8.03 -7.55 -18.06
CA TYR A 24 -7.20 -8.56 -18.72
C TYR A 24 -6.99 -9.81 -17.86
N PHE A 25 -6.96 -9.67 -16.54
CA PHE A 25 -6.55 -10.75 -15.63
C PHE A 25 -7.65 -11.19 -14.68
N ASP A 26 -7.70 -12.51 -14.45
CA ASP A 26 -8.49 -13.08 -13.38
C ASP A 26 -7.73 -12.92 -12.06
N LEU A 27 -8.17 -11.98 -11.22
CA LEU A 27 -7.54 -11.66 -9.93
C LEU A 27 -7.53 -12.83 -8.94
N ARG A 28 -8.32 -13.88 -9.19
CA ARG A 28 -8.35 -15.11 -8.37
C ARG A 28 -7.27 -16.11 -8.75
N ARG A 29 -6.67 -15.97 -9.93
CA ARG A 29 -5.64 -16.87 -10.44
C ARG A 29 -4.24 -16.35 -10.15
N SER A 30 -3.31 -17.28 -9.94
CA SER A 30 -1.88 -16.94 -9.85
C SER A 30 -1.36 -16.46 -11.20
N PHE A 31 -0.27 -15.69 -11.19
CA PHE A 31 0.40 -15.17 -12.38
C PHE A 31 0.66 -16.26 -13.44
N THR A 32 1.16 -17.43 -13.02
CA THR A 32 1.47 -18.56 -13.92
C THR A 32 0.26 -19.21 -14.58
N LYS A 33 -0.96 -18.93 -14.10
CA LYS A 33 -2.22 -19.49 -14.63
C LYS A 33 -3.01 -18.47 -15.47
N GLN A 34 -2.46 -17.29 -15.71
CA GLN A 34 -3.08 -16.28 -16.57
C GLN A 34 -2.94 -16.69 -18.04
N ASP A 35 -3.87 -16.25 -18.88
CA ASP A 35 -3.83 -16.51 -20.32
C ASP A 35 -2.69 -15.69 -20.99
N PRO A 36 -1.71 -16.35 -21.66
CA PRO A 36 -0.64 -15.65 -22.36
C PRO A 36 -1.13 -14.66 -23.44
N ARG A 37 -2.32 -14.88 -24.03
CA ARG A 37 -2.89 -13.96 -25.02
C ARG A 37 -3.37 -12.67 -24.37
N GLN A 38 -4.05 -12.77 -23.22
CA GLN A 38 -4.45 -11.60 -22.43
C GLN A 38 -3.23 -10.83 -21.93
N TRP A 39 -2.16 -11.54 -21.57
CA TRP A 39 -0.90 -10.92 -21.18
C TRP A 39 -0.33 -10.00 -22.27
N LYS A 40 -0.31 -10.47 -23.53
CA LYS A 40 0.17 -9.68 -24.67
C LYS A 40 -0.66 -8.43 -24.90
N ARG A 41 -2.00 -8.54 -24.84
CA ARG A 41 -2.92 -7.40 -25.00
C ARG A 41 -2.74 -6.38 -23.88
N PHE A 42 -2.71 -6.83 -22.64
CA PHE A 42 -2.41 -5.97 -21.49
C PHE A 42 -1.08 -5.24 -21.66
N PHE A 43 -0.04 -5.93 -22.12
CA PHE A 43 1.27 -5.32 -22.35
C PHE A 43 1.20 -4.19 -23.38
N GLN A 44 0.50 -4.40 -24.48
CA GLN A 44 0.32 -3.39 -25.52
C GLN A 44 -0.39 -2.14 -24.98
N ASP A 45 -1.54 -2.33 -24.32
CA ASP A 45 -2.31 -1.23 -23.72
C ASP A 45 -1.52 -0.50 -22.62
N ALA A 46 -0.76 -1.25 -21.82
CA ALA A 46 0.06 -0.68 -20.76
C ALA A 46 1.19 0.21 -21.31
N LEU A 47 1.79 -0.15 -22.45
CA LEU A 47 2.80 0.68 -23.11
C LEU A 47 2.21 1.95 -23.69
N GLU A 48 1.02 1.86 -24.28
CA GLU A 48 0.31 3.01 -24.83
C GLU A 48 -0.09 3.99 -23.71
N ALA A 49 -0.62 3.46 -22.60
CA ALA A 49 -1.07 4.28 -21.46
C ALA A 49 0.07 4.78 -20.57
N ALA A 50 1.23 4.13 -20.58
CA ALA A 50 2.39 4.53 -19.78
C ALA A 50 3.71 4.40 -20.57
N PRO A 51 4.03 5.39 -21.43
CA PRO A 51 5.21 5.38 -22.29
C PRO A 51 6.55 5.24 -21.54
N LEU A 52 6.59 5.63 -20.26
CA LEU A 52 7.77 5.47 -19.39
C LEU A 52 8.30 4.04 -19.38
N ALA A 53 7.42 3.03 -19.51
CA ALA A 53 7.84 1.64 -19.52
C ALA A 53 8.60 1.22 -20.79
N ALA A 54 8.42 1.95 -21.90
CA ALA A 54 9.09 1.68 -23.16
C ALA A 54 10.60 1.98 -23.12
N GLU A 55 11.05 2.83 -22.19
CA GLU A 55 12.47 3.15 -21.99
C GLU A 55 13.28 1.98 -21.39
N TYR A 56 12.60 0.97 -20.84
CA TYR A 56 13.23 -0.14 -20.16
C TYR A 56 13.34 -1.36 -21.06
N GLU A 57 14.50 -2.02 -21.01
CA GLU A 57 14.76 -3.24 -21.77
C GLU A 57 13.72 -4.32 -21.44
N ASN A 58 13.13 -4.91 -22.48
CA ASN A 58 12.07 -5.92 -22.38
C ASN A 58 10.85 -5.46 -21.55
N GLN A 59 10.72 -4.16 -21.30
CA GLN A 59 9.60 -3.56 -20.58
C GLN A 59 9.37 -4.24 -19.21
N TRP A 60 10.47 -4.69 -18.60
CA TRP A 60 10.46 -5.45 -17.35
C TRP A 60 9.68 -4.79 -16.20
N PRO A 61 9.54 -3.44 -16.10
CA PRO A 61 8.76 -2.84 -15.01
C PRO A 61 7.29 -3.25 -15.04
N ILE A 62 6.69 -3.42 -16.22
CA ILE A 62 5.28 -3.83 -16.36
C ILE A 62 5.12 -5.24 -15.80
N GLU A 63 5.99 -6.16 -16.23
CA GLU A 63 5.93 -7.56 -15.79
C GLU A 63 6.21 -7.68 -14.29
N ALA A 64 7.31 -7.10 -13.81
CA ALA A 64 7.73 -7.20 -12.43
C ALA A 64 6.68 -6.63 -11.46
N TYR A 65 6.11 -5.46 -11.79
CA TYR A 65 5.06 -4.86 -11.00
C TYR A 65 3.79 -5.72 -10.98
N THR A 66 3.31 -6.12 -12.15
CA THR A 66 2.04 -6.84 -12.28
C THR A 66 2.13 -8.24 -11.64
N ARG A 67 3.26 -8.93 -11.79
CA ARG A 67 3.53 -10.21 -11.10
C ARG A 67 3.45 -10.06 -9.58
N LYS A 68 4.12 -9.04 -9.03
CA LYS A 68 4.10 -8.76 -7.58
C LYS A 68 2.70 -8.38 -7.10
N TRP A 69 1.98 -7.57 -7.87
CA TRP A 69 0.63 -7.13 -7.54
C TRP A 69 -0.36 -8.31 -7.55
N LEU A 70 -0.38 -9.14 -8.60
CA LEU A 70 -1.23 -10.35 -8.65
C LEU A 70 -0.89 -11.35 -7.53
N GLY A 71 0.39 -11.51 -7.19
CA GLY A 71 0.81 -12.35 -6.07
C GLY A 71 0.27 -11.85 -4.72
N SER A 72 0.27 -10.53 -4.52
CA SER A 72 -0.26 -9.91 -3.30
C SER A 72 -1.80 -9.99 -3.25
N THR A 73 -2.47 -9.73 -4.37
CA THR A 73 -3.93 -9.74 -4.48
C THR A 73 -4.51 -11.14 -4.28
N SER A 74 -3.93 -12.15 -4.93
CA SER A 74 -4.38 -13.55 -4.76
C SER A 74 -4.17 -14.06 -3.33
N SER A 75 -3.07 -13.69 -2.68
CA SER A 75 -2.81 -14.04 -1.28
C SER A 75 -3.85 -13.42 -0.33
N ARG A 76 -4.23 -12.17 -0.57
CA ARG A 76 -5.31 -11.50 0.18
C ARG A 76 -6.67 -12.14 -0.06
N SER A 77 -6.98 -12.55 -1.30
CA SER A 77 -8.25 -13.25 -1.60
C SER A 77 -8.34 -14.59 -0.88
N ARG A 78 -7.22 -15.30 -0.66
CA ARG A 78 -7.21 -16.55 0.11
C ARG A 78 -7.43 -16.32 1.60
N LEU A 79 -6.86 -15.24 2.14
CA LEU A 79 -7.06 -14.86 3.54
C LEU A 79 -8.44 -14.23 3.78
N GLY A 80 -9.06 -13.62 2.77
CA GLY A 80 -10.37 -12.97 2.87
C GLY A 80 -11.58 -13.89 2.97
N ASN A 81 -11.41 -15.20 2.72
CA ASN A 81 -12.40 -16.22 3.08
C ASN A 81 -12.19 -16.80 4.48
N TYR A 82 -11.09 -16.44 5.16
CA TYR A 82 -11.03 -16.57 6.60
C TYR A 82 -11.90 -15.44 7.14
N ASN A 83 -13.15 -15.78 7.44
CA ASN A 83 -14.07 -14.92 8.14
C ASN A 83 -13.69 -15.06 9.63
N PRO A 84 -12.85 -14.18 10.23
CA PRO A 84 -12.48 -14.32 11.65
C PRO A 84 -13.70 -14.18 12.58
N GLY A 85 -14.86 -13.77 12.04
CA GLY A 85 -16.14 -13.72 12.74
C GLY A 85 -16.93 -15.03 12.78
N ARG A 86 -16.49 -16.10 12.12
CA ARG A 86 -17.06 -17.44 12.33
C ARG A 86 -16.15 -18.25 13.25
N VAL A 87 -15.99 -17.75 14.48
CA VAL A 87 -15.85 -18.64 15.64
C VAL A 87 -17.13 -19.48 15.64
N ILE A 88 -17.07 -20.62 14.96
CA ILE A 88 -17.99 -21.73 15.18
C ILE A 88 -17.92 -21.97 16.69
N GLY A 89 -19.06 -21.77 17.35
CA GLY A 89 -19.13 -21.67 18.79
C GLY A 89 -18.34 -22.77 19.49
N CYS A 90 -17.44 -22.33 20.38
CA CYS A 90 -17.49 -22.89 21.71
C CYS A 90 -18.92 -22.67 22.20
N GLN A 91 -19.76 -23.70 22.03
CA GLN A 91 -20.97 -23.77 22.82
C GLN A 91 -20.54 -23.69 24.29
N PRO A 92 -21.12 -22.80 25.10
CA PRO A 92 -20.98 -22.91 26.53
C PRO A 92 -21.56 -24.27 26.89
N THR A 93 -20.71 -25.21 27.28
CA THR A 93 -21.11 -26.45 27.91
C THR A 93 -21.77 -26.07 29.23
N SER A 94 -23.07 -25.83 29.17
CA SER A 94 -23.93 -25.84 30.34
C SER A 94 -23.74 -27.20 30.99
N LYS A 95 -23.15 -27.16 32.18
CA LYS A 95 -23.17 -28.22 33.19
C LYS A 95 -24.50 -28.98 33.15
N ILE A 96 -24.47 -30.18 32.60
CA ILE A 96 -25.35 -31.26 33.06
C ILE A 96 -24.39 -32.38 33.41
N ALA A 97 -24.17 -32.52 34.71
CA ALA A 97 -23.60 -33.71 35.29
C ALA A 97 -24.56 -34.86 35.00
N ALA A 98 -24.08 -35.88 34.31
CA ALA A 98 -24.60 -37.22 34.42
C ALA A 98 -23.46 -38.19 34.11
N ASP A 99 -23.10 -38.95 35.13
CA ASP A 99 -22.35 -40.19 35.06
C ASP A 99 -22.69 -41.00 33.81
N CYS A 100 -21.67 -41.59 33.18
CA CYS A 100 -21.65 -43.02 32.91
C CYS A 100 -20.27 -43.43 32.39
N ALA A 101 -19.54 -44.09 33.30
CA ALA A 101 -18.64 -45.21 33.11
C ALA A 101 -18.27 -45.66 31.67
N SER A 102 -16.95 -45.80 31.52
CA SER A 102 -16.23 -46.96 30.97
C SER A 102 -16.00 -47.11 29.47
N ASP A 103 -14.72 -47.44 29.24
CA ASP A 103 -14.12 -48.31 28.24
C ASP A 103 -13.78 -47.79 26.84
N GLY A 104 -12.51 -48.02 26.50
CA GLY A 104 -12.10 -48.25 25.11
C GLY A 104 -11.04 -47.32 24.55
N ARG A 105 -9.78 -47.52 24.94
CA ARG A 105 -8.61 -47.30 24.06
C ARG A 105 -8.84 -48.07 22.74
N PRO A 106 -8.34 -47.58 21.60
CA PRO A 106 -7.03 -48.09 21.20
C PRO A 106 -6.07 -47.01 20.68
N SER A 107 -4.82 -47.24 21.06
CA SER A 107 -3.61 -46.67 20.50
C SER A 107 -3.41 -47.23 19.10
N SER A 108 -3.25 -46.38 18.10
CA SER A 108 -2.67 -46.76 16.81
C SER A 108 -1.41 -45.94 16.59
N ASP A 109 -0.32 -46.58 17.02
CA ASP A 109 1.01 -46.50 16.44
C ASP A 109 0.91 -46.84 14.94
N ASP A 110 1.47 -45.98 14.08
CA ASP A 110 2.06 -46.34 12.78
C ASP A 110 2.80 -45.08 12.27
N GLY A 111 4.12 -45.04 12.16
CA GLY A 111 4.94 -46.03 11.47
C GLY A 111 5.34 -45.57 10.06
N GLY A 112 5.31 -44.28 9.72
CA GLY A 112 5.65 -43.77 8.38
C GLY A 112 7.08 -43.22 8.24
N ALA A 113 8.05 -44.11 8.06
CA ALA A 113 9.41 -43.77 7.62
C ALA A 113 9.40 -43.36 6.13
N HIS A 114 9.75 -42.10 5.81
CA HIS A 114 10.11 -41.71 4.45
C HIS A 114 11.28 -40.69 4.43
N GLU A 115 12.44 -41.29 4.16
CA GLU A 115 13.50 -40.86 3.23
C GLU A 115 14.15 -39.46 3.33
N PRO A 116 15.47 -39.39 3.63
CA PRO A 116 16.23 -38.14 3.55
C PRO A 116 16.46 -37.75 2.08
N ARG A 117 15.77 -36.69 1.65
CA ARG A 117 15.91 -36.08 0.33
C ARG A 117 17.33 -35.55 0.15
N ARG A 118 18.08 -36.19 -0.75
CA ARG A 118 19.45 -35.88 -1.16
C ARG A 118 19.68 -34.39 -1.43
N LEU A 119 20.67 -33.83 -0.75
CA LEU A 119 21.28 -32.54 -1.06
C LEU A 119 22.05 -32.67 -2.39
N GLY A 120 21.46 -32.16 -3.47
CA GLY A 120 22.15 -31.96 -4.73
C GLY A 120 23.11 -30.78 -4.61
N ALA A 121 24.40 -31.08 -4.59
CA ALA A 121 25.48 -30.11 -4.72
C ALA A 121 25.36 -29.39 -6.08
N VAL A 122 25.02 -28.10 -6.05
CA VAL A 122 25.13 -27.25 -7.23
C VAL A 122 26.56 -26.74 -7.29
N THR A 123 27.26 -27.21 -8.31
CA THR A 123 28.59 -26.82 -8.73
C THR A 123 28.68 -25.31 -8.90
N ALA A 124 29.63 -24.71 -8.17
CA ALA A 124 30.06 -23.34 -8.35
C ALA A 124 30.75 -23.19 -9.72
N SER A 125 30.21 -22.32 -10.57
CA SER A 125 30.96 -21.79 -11.72
C SER A 125 31.43 -20.37 -11.40
N PRO A 126 32.74 -20.11 -11.47
CA PRO A 126 33.29 -18.77 -11.31
C PRO A 126 33.28 -18.07 -12.67
N SER A 127 32.70 -16.86 -12.74
CA SER A 127 33.03 -15.95 -13.85
C SER A 127 33.38 -14.59 -13.29
N ARG A 128 34.69 -14.41 -13.15
CA ARG A 128 35.35 -13.12 -13.08
C ARG A 128 35.19 -12.44 -14.44
N SER A 129 34.82 -11.17 -14.44
CA SER A 129 35.65 -10.14 -15.07
C SER A 129 35.38 -8.76 -14.47
N PRO A 130 36.43 -7.93 -14.30
CA PRO A 130 36.38 -6.63 -13.64
C PRO A 130 36.32 -5.48 -14.67
N THR A 131 36.57 -4.25 -14.19
CA THR A 131 37.01 -3.04 -14.92
C THR A 131 35.85 -2.21 -15.50
N SER A 132 35.79 -0.87 -15.45
CA SER A 132 36.46 0.21 -14.73
C SER A 132 35.90 1.53 -15.32
N VAL A 133 36.10 2.63 -14.60
CA VAL A 133 36.05 4.04 -15.06
C VAL A 133 34.68 4.61 -15.46
N ARG A 134 34.19 5.61 -14.70
CA ARG A 134 34.48 7.03 -14.97
C ARG A 134 33.71 7.97 -14.03
N PRO A 135 34.38 8.84 -13.25
CA PRO A 135 33.77 9.99 -12.62
C PRO A 135 33.73 11.14 -13.62
N ARG A 136 32.55 11.68 -13.93
CA ARG A 136 32.43 12.92 -14.70
C ARG A 136 32.05 14.06 -13.74
N GLN A 137 33.08 14.82 -13.39
CA GLN A 137 32.96 16.17 -12.83
C GLN A 137 32.43 17.14 -13.88
N SER A 138 31.56 18.06 -13.47
CA SER A 138 31.36 19.39 -14.07
C SER A 138 30.85 20.28 -12.93
N SER A 139 31.67 21.11 -12.26
CA SER A 139 31.98 22.54 -12.58
C SER A 139 30.74 23.29 -13.10
N ALA A 140 30.12 24.19 -12.33
CA ALA A 140 30.49 25.61 -12.03
C ALA A 140 29.31 26.49 -12.53
N THR A 141 28.53 27.17 -11.64
CA THR A 141 28.42 28.65 -11.41
C THR A 141 28.07 29.50 -12.65
N PRO A 142 27.55 30.76 -12.58
CA PRO A 142 26.98 31.62 -11.51
C PRO A 142 25.57 32.19 -11.91
N GLY A 143 24.82 32.93 -11.08
CA GLY A 143 24.91 34.39 -10.91
C GLY A 143 23.69 35.15 -11.49
N ALA A 144 23.41 36.34 -10.93
CA ALA A 144 22.45 37.40 -11.33
C ALA A 144 20.98 37.19 -10.86
N SER A 145 20.42 38.01 -9.95
CA SER A 145 20.25 39.49 -9.87
C SER A 145 18.91 39.95 -10.45
N SER A 146 18.30 40.91 -9.73
CA SER A 146 17.19 41.78 -10.14
C SER A 146 15.81 41.15 -9.97
N ASP A 147 14.79 41.78 -9.40
CA ASP A 147 14.54 43.21 -9.21
C ASP A 147 13.50 43.37 -8.08
N GLU A 148 13.77 44.26 -7.12
CA GLU A 148 12.85 44.60 -6.04
C GLU A 148 11.81 45.60 -6.56
N GLY A 149 10.68 45.08 -7.04
CA GLY A 149 9.48 45.86 -7.32
C GLY A 149 8.65 46.02 -6.05
N ASP A 150 8.90 47.12 -5.33
CA ASP A 150 8.06 47.61 -4.24
C ASP A 150 6.70 48.05 -4.81
N VAL A 151 5.70 47.17 -4.72
CA VAL A 151 4.31 47.50 -5.05
C VAL A 151 3.54 47.54 -3.75
N GLU A 152 3.42 48.75 -3.21
CA GLU A 152 2.62 49.12 -2.04
C GLU A 152 1.14 48.83 -2.33
N ALA A 153 0.74 47.57 -2.14
CA ALA A 153 -0.62 47.12 -2.30
C ALA A 153 -1.45 47.59 -1.09
N SER A 154 -2.32 48.57 -1.34
CA SER A 154 -3.37 48.99 -0.43
C SER A 154 -4.11 47.78 0.14
N GLY A 155 -3.92 47.58 1.45
CA GLY A 155 -4.46 46.49 2.24
C GLY A 155 -5.98 46.48 2.22
N THR A 156 -6.54 45.82 1.22
CA THR A 156 -7.93 45.39 1.26
C THR A 156 -7.98 44.28 2.31
N LEU A 157 -8.63 44.56 3.44
CA LEU A 157 -8.91 43.59 4.50
C LEU A 157 -9.86 42.52 3.96
N VAL A 158 -9.33 41.61 3.14
CA VAL A 158 -10.00 40.40 2.71
C VAL A 158 -10.17 39.55 3.96
N GLY A 159 -11.39 39.54 4.49
CA GLY A 159 -11.74 38.67 5.60
C GLY A 159 -11.37 37.22 5.28
N PRO A 160 -10.98 36.42 6.29
CA PRO A 160 -10.56 35.05 6.09
C PRO A 160 -11.63 34.30 5.31
N SER A 161 -11.27 33.88 4.09
CA SER A 161 -12.17 33.13 3.21
C SER A 161 -12.66 31.88 3.96
N GLU A 162 -13.92 31.51 3.81
CA GLU A 162 -14.52 30.37 4.52
C GLU A 162 -13.71 29.06 4.34
N SER A 163 -12.98 28.94 3.24
CA SER A 163 -12.02 27.85 2.98
C SER A 163 -10.93 27.73 4.05
N GLU A 164 -10.46 28.82 4.66
CA GLU A 164 -9.43 28.80 5.71
C GLU A 164 -9.96 28.23 7.02
N LYS A 165 -11.25 28.47 7.32
CA LYS A 165 -11.88 27.94 8.55
C LYS A 165 -12.01 26.43 8.49
N CYS A 166 -12.34 25.88 7.32
CA CYS A 166 -12.43 24.44 7.12
C CYS A 166 -11.07 23.77 7.39
N GLU A 167 -10.02 24.24 6.71
CA GLU A 167 -8.68 23.67 6.83
C GLU A 167 -8.11 23.75 8.26
N GLY A 168 -8.46 24.81 9.00
CA GLY A 168 -8.00 25.05 10.37
C GLY A 168 -8.28 23.88 11.33
N ALA A 169 -9.45 23.23 11.21
CA ALA A 169 -9.81 22.10 12.07
C ALA A 169 -8.91 20.88 11.81
N VAL A 170 -8.66 20.57 10.53
CA VAL A 170 -7.82 19.44 10.12
C VAL A 170 -6.36 19.68 10.49
N ARG A 171 -5.86 20.90 10.28
CA ARG A 171 -4.50 21.31 10.69
C ARG A 171 -4.33 21.17 12.21
N THR A 172 -5.31 21.64 12.98
CA THR A 172 -5.30 21.56 14.45
C THR A 172 -5.25 20.11 14.93
N PHE A 173 -6.09 19.24 14.35
CA PHE A 173 -6.06 17.80 14.63
C PHE A 173 -4.68 17.19 14.32
N LEU A 174 -4.13 17.40 13.12
CA LEU A 174 -2.84 16.83 12.73
C LEU A 174 -1.67 17.33 13.58
N ARG A 175 -1.74 18.58 14.08
CA ARG A 175 -0.74 19.16 14.98
C ARG A 175 -0.83 18.58 16.40
N SER A 176 -2.02 18.16 16.83
CA SER A 176 -2.24 17.51 18.13
C SER A 176 -1.71 16.07 18.22
N LEU A 177 -1.39 15.45 17.07
CA LEU A 177 -0.82 14.10 17.03
C LEU A 177 0.63 14.10 17.56
N GLN A 178 1.07 12.98 18.14
CA GLN A 178 2.46 12.79 18.57
C GLN A 178 3.09 11.59 17.84
N PRO A 179 4.10 11.81 16.97
CA PRO A 179 4.64 13.11 16.54
C PRO A 179 3.65 13.93 15.71
N SER A 180 3.86 15.26 15.64
CA SER A 180 3.01 16.13 14.84
C SER A 180 3.06 15.68 13.38
N SER A 181 1.88 15.61 12.76
CA SER A 181 1.71 15.03 11.42
C SER A 181 1.16 16.05 10.43
N GLU A 182 1.46 17.34 10.64
CA GLU A 182 0.93 18.46 9.85
C GLU A 182 1.30 18.35 8.36
N ALA A 183 2.41 17.68 8.03
CA ALA A 183 2.79 17.37 6.65
C ALA A 183 1.77 16.47 5.90
N LEU A 184 0.83 15.83 6.61
CA LEU A 184 -0.24 15.04 6.00
C LEU A 184 -1.42 15.88 5.53
N LEU A 185 -1.48 17.17 5.89
CA LEU A 185 -2.61 18.06 5.61
C LEU A 185 -3.01 18.07 4.12
N PRO A 186 -2.10 18.20 3.14
CA PRO A 186 -2.48 18.20 1.73
C PRO A 186 -3.13 16.89 1.27
N ARG A 187 -2.82 15.77 1.93
CA ARG A 187 -3.41 14.46 1.59
C ARG A 187 -4.83 14.35 2.13
N PHE A 188 -5.08 14.85 3.35
CA PHE A 188 -6.41 14.91 3.93
C PHE A 188 -7.35 15.78 3.10
N LEU A 189 -6.90 16.97 2.70
CA LEU A 189 -7.67 17.87 1.84
C LEU A 189 -7.96 17.22 0.47
N ARG A 190 -6.96 16.57 -0.14
CA ARG A 190 -7.15 15.85 -1.41
C ARG A 190 -8.14 14.69 -1.31
N ALA A 191 -8.22 14.04 -0.15
CA ALA A 191 -9.18 12.98 0.13
C ALA A 191 -10.58 13.51 0.52
N GLY A 192 -10.79 14.84 0.50
CA GLY A 192 -12.07 15.45 0.86
C GLY A 192 -12.31 15.62 2.36
N ILE A 193 -11.31 15.39 3.20
CA ILE A 193 -11.39 15.61 4.65
C ILE A 193 -11.00 17.05 4.91
N VAL A 194 -11.99 17.94 4.83
CA VAL A 194 -11.77 19.39 4.82
C VAL A 194 -12.15 20.09 6.11
N ASN A 195 -12.92 19.49 7.01
CA ASN A 195 -13.40 20.13 8.24
C ASN A 195 -13.41 19.16 9.43
N GLY A 196 -13.77 19.66 10.62
CA GLY A 196 -13.84 18.86 11.85
C GLY A 196 -14.87 17.73 11.78
N ASP A 197 -16.03 17.98 11.16
CA ASP A 197 -17.10 16.98 11.03
C ASP A 197 -16.63 15.76 10.22
N CYS A 198 -15.84 15.97 9.16
CA CYS A 198 -15.21 14.88 8.40
C CYS A 198 -14.26 14.04 9.28
N ILE A 199 -13.56 14.66 10.24
CA ILE A 199 -12.66 13.93 11.16
C ILE A 199 -13.47 13.11 12.17
N VAL A 200 -14.56 13.66 12.70
CA VAL A 200 -15.48 12.95 13.60
C VAL A 200 -16.14 11.78 12.87
N ALA A 201 -16.62 12.00 11.64
CA ALA A 201 -17.14 10.94 10.79
C ALA A 201 -16.08 9.85 10.53
N LEU A 202 -14.85 10.24 10.19
CA LEU A 202 -13.72 9.31 10.02
C LEU A 202 -13.43 8.53 11.30
N ALA A 203 -13.56 9.13 12.49
CA ALA A 203 -13.39 8.45 13.76
C ALA A 203 -14.46 7.38 14.00
N GLY A 204 -15.71 7.66 13.62
CA GLY A 204 -16.84 6.73 13.72
C GLY A 204 -16.85 5.59 12.69
N MET A 205 -16.00 5.64 11.65
CA MET A 205 -15.94 4.58 10.62
C MET A 205 -15.51 3.22 11.20
N PRO A 206 -16.07 2.10 10.71
CA PRO A 206 -15.58 0.76 11.02
C PRO A 206 -14.08 0.64 10.74
N ASP A 207 -13.36 -0.08 11.62
CA ASP A 207 -11.89 -0.18 11.56
C ASP A 207 -11.36 -0.63 10.20
N ARG A 208 -12.07 -1.54 9.52
CA ARG A 208 -11.69 -2.03 8.19
C ARG A 208 -11.76 -0.93 7.12
N GLU A 209 -12.80 -0.10 7.15
CA GLU A 209 -13.00 0.98 6.18
C GLU A 209 -12.04 2.13 6.46
N LYS A 210 -11.84 2.46 7.73
CA LYS A 210 -10.85 3.41 8.21
C LYS A 210 -9.44 3.01 7.75
N ASP A 211 -9.03 1.76 7.96
CA ASP A 211 -7.71 1.28 7.52
C ASP A 211 -7.56 1.33 6.00
N LYS A 212 -8.62 1.04 5.24
CA LYS A 212 -8.62 1.12 3.78
C LYS A 212 -8.42 2.57 3.33
N LEU A 213 -9.17 3.52 3.88
CA LEU A 213 -9.06 4.94 3.54
C LEU A 213 -7.68 5.50 3.89
N LEU A 214 -7.17 5.21 5.09
CA LEU A 214 -5.84 5.68 5.53
C LEU A 214 -4.71 5.13 4.64
N ARG A 215 -4.81 3.88 4.18
CA ARG A 215 -3.74 3.24 3.39
C ARG A 215 -3.87 3.45 1.89
N ASP A 216 -5.06 3.32 1.35
CA ASP A 216 -5.29 3.30 -0.09
C ASP A 216 -5.51 4.73 -0.61
N ASP A 217 -6.34 5.54 0.05
CA ASP A 217 -6.68 6.89 -0.40
C ASP A 217 -5.67 7.93 0.09
N LEU A 218 -5.29 7.89 1.36
CA LEU A 218 -4.30 8.81 1.95
C LEU A 218 -2.86 8.36 1.77
N CYS A 219 -2.64 7.11 1.30
CA CYS A 219 -1.30 6.55 1.09
C CYS A 219 -0.39 6.69 2.31
N LEU A 220 -0.95 6.54 3.52
CA LEU A 220 -0.17 6.66 4.76
C LEU A 220 0.70 5.44 4.99
N THR A 221 1.87 5.66 5.58
CA THR A 221 2.69 4.55 6.07
C THR A 221 2.00 3.83 7.23
N ALA A 222 2.46 2.63 7.58
CA ALA A 222 1.90 1.89 8.71
C ALA A 222 2.00 2.67 10.03
N PHE A 223 3.13 3.38 10.24
CA PHE A 223 3.33 4.22 11.41
C PHE A 223 2.38 5.42 11.42
N GLN A 224 2.32 6.19 10.33
CA GLN A 224 1.40 7.33 10.20
C GLN A 224 -0.06 6.91 10.41
N SER A 225 -0.47 5.78 9.81
CA SER A 225 -1.80 5.21 10.00
C SER A 225 -2.08 4.92 11.47
N ARG A 226 -1.11 4.35 12.19
CA ARG A 226 -1.25 4.06 13.63
C ARG A 226 -1.37 5.35 14.45
N THR A 227 -0.53 6.35 14.19
CA THR A 227 -0.58 7.65 14.87
C THR A 227 -1.93 8.33 14.68
N VAL A 228 -2.43 8.36 13.43
CA VAL A 228 -3.75 8.93 13.11
C VAL A 228 -4.86 8.16 13.81
N ARG A 229 -4.83 6.81 13.82
CA ARG A 229 -5.83 5.99 14.54
C ARG A 229 -5.88 6.29 16.03
N VAL A 230 -4.72 6.45 16.67
CA VAL A 230 -4.65 6.81 18.09
C VAL A 230 -5.25 8.19 18.33
N GLY A 231 -5.01 9.14 17.42
CA GLY A 231 -5.67 10.46 17.46
C GLY A 231 -7.18 10.38 17.30
N LEU A 232 -7.67 9.64 16.30
CA LEU A 232 -9.10 9.46 16.04
C LEU A 232 -9.82 8.77 17.20
N ALA A 233 -9.17 7.81 17.88
CA ALA A 233 -9.74 7.14 19.04
C ALA A 233 -10.03 8.09 20.21
N LYS A 234 -9.35 9.25 20.28
CA LYS A 234 -9.62 10.28 21.30
C LYS A 234 -10.84 11.15 20.96
N LEU A 235 -11.32 11.09 19.71
CA LEU A 235 -12.46 11.87 19.22
C LEU A 235 -13.76 11.04 19.19
N SER A 236 -13.67 9.71 19.34
CA SER A 236 -14.85 8.88 19.53
C SER A 236 -15.31 9.00 20.98
N PRO A 237 -16.54 9.48 21.23
CA PRO A 237 -17.13 9.42 22.57
C PRO A 237 -17.37 7.98 23.02
#